data_AF-A0A449C155-F1
#
_entry.id   AF-A0A449C155-F1
#
_cell.length_a   1.000
_cell.length_b   1.000
_cell.length_c   1.000
_cell.angle_alpha   90.00
_cell.angle_beta   90.00
_cell.angle_gamma   90.00
#
_symmetry.space_group_name_H-M   'P 1'
#
loop_
_entity.id
_entity.type
_entity.pdbx_description
1 polymer ?
#
loop_
_entity_poly.entity_id
_entity_poly.type
_entity_poly.pdbx_seq_one_letter_code
_entity_poly.pdbx_strand_id
1 'polypeptide(L)'
;MKKGKIIILYFLIVIHINFYKNVKIKKKWGNIFYLYNTPPLNKQKKNFQLKNSCTFLTGIKPSGSIHLGNYIGCLSPIINLEAQKEENYTNDAKRINKIILIADLHSLTNINNIFSLKQNVVDSVKTMISLIINMYMKKKNYIDIYINDINIEHIIKQLNINIKDDINIQNLLSFNDDNMYLNLSEVCKQKDIFTSQHQNLNTNKQNDNHKFCTKSNIKQKHYFYIIKQSDIQQHTSLYYLINSFSSINMLNSHIHIKVSENKKSFSLFSYPNLMLSDIMLYKPHYLIIGLDQKKNIEIIKKISKKINTSLNKHIIKLPKIYSSKFNIEIMNLDGHNKMSKDKELSTCQNLHKVIYLFDNKNIIEDKIRRSKTDNYNTLIYANHDRKEINNLINMYFFFFYHKIKNIYYNLNNSKEENDKILSLQNSLFLNNTIEQNPQSQPMNIHNQPDENLQNYNHLPKTHNEKIILKKYNINPNFNVNIINNILSNYNNNYQHFKYDLSQLIYNHFRFSKYCYDKLHSEHALISNLLKIGKQCLYEKASKTYKSFKRNLNI
;
A
#
# COMPACT_ATOMS: atom_id res chain seq x y z
N MET A 1 0.22 25.88 -73.20
CA MET A 1 -0.37 26.28 -71.91
C MET A 1 0.72 26.82 -70.99
N LYS A 2 1.09 28.11 -71.08
CA LYS A 2 0.39 29.32 -70.57
C LYS A 2 0.71 29.64 -69.10
N LYS A 3 1.52 30.70 -68.94
CA LYS A 3 1.89 31.59 -67.81
C LYS A 3 1.33 31.39 -66.37
N GLY A 4 0.16 30.78 -66.15
CA GLY A 4 -0.42 30.59 -64.81
C GLY A 4 0.40 29.69 -63.87
N LYS A 5 1.07 28.65 -64.41
CA LYS A 5 1.93 27.77 -63.58
C LYS A 5 3.16 28.47 -62.99
N ILE A 6 3.69 29.50 -63.66
CA ILE A 6 4.85 30.27 -63.19
C ILE A 6 4.45 31.19 -62.03
N ILE A 7 3.25 31.80 -62.10
CA ILE A 7 2.72 32.65 -61.02
C ILE A 7 2.45 31.81 -59.76
N ILE A 8 1.87 30.61 -59.91
CA ILE A 8 1.66 29.68 -58.79
C ILE A 8 3.01 29.25 -58.18
N LEU A 9 4.02 28.95 -59.00
CA LEU A 9 5.36 28.62 -58.51
C LEU A 9 6.00 29.79 -57.75
N TYR A 10 5.88 31.02 -58.26
CA TYR A 10 6.38 32.23 -57.61
C TYR A 10 5.66 32.51 -56.27
N PHE A 11 4.34 32.31 -56.22
CA PHE A 11 3.54 32.46 -55.00
C PHE A 11 3.92 31.42 -53.93
N LEU A 12 4.14 30.16 -54.33
CA LEU A 12 4.64 29.10 -53.45
C LEU A 12 6.07 29.36 -52.96
N ILE A 13 6.95 29.91 -53.81
CA ILE A 13 8.32 30.30 -53.44
C ILE A 13 8.31 31.47 -52.43
N VAL A 14 7.48 32.50 -52.63
CA VAL A 14 7.34 33.63 -51.68
C VAL A 14 6.77 33.17 -50.34
N ILE A 15 5.79 32.26 -50.33
CA ILE A 15 5.28 31.64 -49.10
C ILE A 15 6.39 30.84 -48.39
N HIS A 16 7.18 30.05 -49.14
CA HIS A 16 8.31 29.31 -48.57
C HIS A 16 9.39 30.22 -47.97
N ILE A 17 9.72 31.33 -48.63
CA ILE A 17 10.73 32.29 -48.14
C ILE A 17 10.25 33.00 -46.86
N ASN A 18 8.98 33.42 -46.79
CA ASN A 18 8.43 34.04 -45.59
C ASN A 18 8.35 33.06 -44.41
N PHE A 19 8.08 31.77 -44.63
CA PHE A 19 8.13 30.76 -43.56
C PHE A 19 9.53 30.50 -43.01
N TYR A 20 10.59 30.75 -43.79
CA TYR A 20 11.98 30.53 -43.34
C TYR A 20 12.62 31.72 -42.60
N LYS A 21 11.99 32.90 -42.59
CA LYS A 21 12.57 34.12 -41.97
C LYS A 21 12.70 34.04 -40.44
N ASN A 22 12.05 33.06 -39.79
CA ASN A 22 12.05 32.87 -38.33
C ASN A 22 12.66 31.53 -37.85
N VAL A 23 13.44 30.82 -38.68
CA VAL A 23 14.08 29.55 -38.28
C VAL A 23 15.60 29.69 -38.20
N LYS A 24 16.15 29.76 -36.97
CA LYS A 24 17.60 29.62 -36.73
C LYS A 24 18.04 28.18 -37.01
N ILE A 25 18.77 27.98 -38.11
CA ILE A 25 19.39 26.69 -38.45
C ILE A 25 20.77 26.57 -37.78
N LYS A 26 21.00 25.49 -37.04
CA LYS A 26 22.34 24.90 -36.84
C LYS A 26 22.34 23.46 -37.39
N LYS A 27 23.28 23.17 -38.29
CA LYS A 27 23.77 21.84 -38.74
C LYS A 27 25.23 21.74 -38.26
N LYS A 28 25.90 20.63 -37.98
CA LYS A 28 25.76 19.17 -38.24
C LYS A 28 25.81 18.42 -36.88
N TRP A 29 25.68 17.09 -36.69
CA TRP A 29 25.30 15.92 -37.50
C TRP A 29 24.87 14.78 -36.54
N GLY A 30 24.42 13.63 -37.08
CA GLY A 30 24.44 12.33 -36.38
C GLY A 30 23.13 11.86 -35.73
N ASN A 31 22.60 10.77 -36.28
CA ASN A 31 21.54 9.88 -35.77
C ASN A 31 20.12 10.44 -35.49
N ILE A 32 19.13 9.61 -35.84
CA ILE A 32 17.70 9.92 -35.84
C ILE A 32 17.18 9.96 -34.40
N PHE A 33 17.02 11.17 -33.86
CA PHE A 33 16.18 11.40 -32.70
C PHE A 33 14.70 11.37 -33.10
N TYR A 34 13.95 10.43 -32.54
CA TYR A 34 12.51 10.62 -32.41
C TYR A 34 12.27 11.77 -31.43
N LEU A 35 12.03 12.97 -31.96
CA LEU A 35 11.48 14.11 -31.21
C LEU A 35 10.03 13.80 -30.81
N TYR A 36 9.86 12.92 -29.82
CA TYR A 36 8.70 13.05 -28.96
C TYR A 36 8.83 14.39 -28.24
N ASN A 37 7.88 15.28 -28.48
CA ASN A 37 7.52 16.29 -27.49
C ASN A 37 6.94 15.54 -26.28
N THR A 38 7.81 14.94 -25.47
CA THR A 38 7.47 14.59 -24.09
C THR A 38 7.17 15.92 -23.41
N PRO A 39 5.94 16.14 -22.91
CA PRO A 39 5.68 17.34 -22.13
C PRO A 39 6.68 17.38 -20.97
N PRO A 40 7.17 18.56 -20.55
CA PRO A 40 8.09 18.66 -19.44
C PRO A 40 7.49 17.89 -18.26
N LEU A 41 8.28 16.96 -17.72
CA LEU A 41 7.86 16.10 -16.63
C LEU A 41 7.84 16.95 -15.36
N ASN A 42 6.80 17.79 -15.26
CA ASN A 42 6.38 18.46 -14.04
C ASN A 42 6.13 17.36 -13.02
N LYS A 43 7.18 17.06 -12.25
CA LYS A 43 7.13 16.34 -10.99
C LYS A 43 6.35 17.21 -10.01
N GLN A 44 5.04 17.29 -10.23
CA GLN A 44 4.12 17.91 -9.28
C GLN A 44 4.35 17.22 -7.95
N LYS A 45 4.77 18.01 -6.95
CA LYS A 45 4.74 17.65 -5.54
C LYS A 45 3.33 17.15 -5.25
N LYS A 46 3.14 15.83 -5.15
CA LYS A 46 1.82 15.23 -4.90
C LYS A 46 1.53 15.25 -3.40
N ASN A 47 1.28 16.46 -2.91
CA ASN A 47 0.50 16.63 -1.70
C ASN A 47 -0.84 15.92 -1.92
N PHE A 48 -1.27 15.12 -0.94
CA PHE A 48 -2.32 14.13 -1.12
C PHE A 48 -3.70 14.78 -0.92
N GLN A 49 -4.11 15.55 -1.92
CA GLN A 49 -5.41 16.21 -1.90
C GLN A 49 -6.52 15.22 -2.27
N LEU A 50 -7.37 14.90 -1.29
CA LEU A 50 -8.56 14.09 -1.49
C LEU A 50 -9.70 14.96 -2.02
N LYS A 51 -10.30 14.53 -3.13
CA LYS A 51 -11.61 15.04 -3.57
C LYS A 51 -12.68 14.74 -2.52
N ASN A 52 -13.75 15.55 -2.50
CA ASN A 52 -14.88 15.48 -1.54
C ASN A 52 -15.45 14.06 -1.34
N SER A 53 -15.38 13.20 -2.36
CA SER A 53 -15.34 11.75 -2.15
C SER A 53 -14.19 11.11 -2.94
N CYS A 54 -13.53 10.13 -2.31
CA CYS A 54 -12.47 9.33 -2.94
C CYS A 54 -12.81 7.84 -2.84
N THR A 55 -12.31 7.03 -3.77
CA THR A 55 -12.60 5.59 -3.81
C THR A 55 -11.33 4.78 -4.02
N PHE A 56 -11.06 3.89 -3.07
CA PHE A 56 -9.97 2.92 -3.09
C PHE A 56 -10.54 1.54 -3.39
N LEU A 57 -9.80 0.71 -4.10
CA LEU A 57 -10.13 -0.69 -4.36
C LEU A 57 -8.91 -1.57 -4.06
N THR A 58 -9.15 -2.70 -3.38
CA THR A 58 -8.21 -3.83 -3.29
C THR A 58 -8.95 -5.14 -3.57
N GLY A 59 -8.23 -6.12 -4.12
CA GLY A 59 -8.69 -7.50 -4.26
C GLY A 59 -7.89 -8.43 -3.35
N ILE A 60 -8.57 -9.35 -2.67
CA ILE A 60 -7.97 -10.33 -1.75
C ILE A 60 -8.41 -11.72 -2.20
N LYS A 61 -7.46 -12.59 -2.56
CA LYS A 61 -7.75 -13.99 -2.91
C LYS A 61 -8.02 -14.79 -1.62
N PRO A 62 -9.23 -15.36 -1.41
CA PRO A 62 -9.55 -16.23 -0.27
C PRO A 62 -8.82 -17.58 -0.36
N SER A 63 -7.55 -17.60 0.01
CA SER A 63 -6.64 -18.75 -0.08
C SER A 63 -6.29 -19.36 1.29
N GLY A 64 -7.20 -19.32 2.26
CA GLY A 64 -6.97 -19.73 3.65
C GLY A 64 -6.50 -18.59 4.56
N SER A 65 -6.03 -18.91 5.76
CA SER A 65 -5.60 -17.95 6.80
C SER A 65 -4.68 -16.84 6.29
N ILE A 66 -4.96 -15.60 6.66
CA ILE A 66 -4.20 -14.42 6.20
C ILE A 66 -2.85 -14.34 6.96
N HIS A 67 -1.76 -14.06 6.25
CA HIS A 67 -0.41 -13.93 6.83
C HIS A 67 0.10 -12.48 6.79
N LEU A 68 1.15 -12.17 7.57
CA LEU A 68 1.66 -10.79 7.73
C LEU A 68 1.97 -10.10 6.41
N GLY A 69 2.54 -10.82 5.44
CA GLY A 69 2.79 -10.27 4.09
C GLY A 69 1.54 -9.82 3.33
N ASN A 70 0.38 -10.44 3.54
CA ASN A 70 -0.89 -9.92 2.99
C ASN A 70 -1.30 -8.64 3.73
N TYR A 71 -1.15 -8.63 5.06
CA TYR A 71 -1.57 -7.52 5.90
C TYR A 71 -0.76 -6.26 5.67
N ILE A 72 0.57 -6.34 5.73
CA ILE A 72 1.47 -5.20 5.54
C ILE A 72 1.38 -4.68 4.09
N GLY A 73 1.31 -5.58 3.10
CA GLY A 73 1.28 -5.21 1.69
C GLY A 73 -0.04 -4.58 1.19
N CYS A 74 -1.20 -5.05 1.69
CA CYS A 74 -2.51 -4.62 1.17
C CYS A 74 -3.51 -4.18 2.25
N LEU A 75 -3.65 -4.93 3.35
CA LEU A 75 -4.76 -4.72 4.29
C LEU A 75 -4.55 -3.51 5.20
N SER A 76 -3.38 -3.38 5.84
CA SER A 76 -3.08 -2.21 6.66
C SER A 76 -3.19 -0.91 5.86
N PRO A 77 -2.63 -0.82 4.62
CA PRO A 77 -2.84 0.34 3.77
C PRO A 77 -4.31 0.70 3.53
N ILE A 78 -5.21 -0.25 3.19
CA ILE A 78 -6.62 0.11 2.92
C ILE A 78 -7.41 0.40 4.19
N ILE A 79 -7.16 -0.36 5.26
CA ILE A 79 -7.84 -0.19 6.55
C ILE A 79 -7.45 1.17 7.11
N ASN A 80 -6.16 1.38 7.39
CA ASN A 80 -5.64 2.59 8.04
C ASN A 80 -5.58 3.84 7.15
N LEU A 81 -6.12 3.81 5.92
CA LEU A 81 -6.16 4.99 5.05
C LEU A 81 -7.10 6.07 5.60
N GLU A 82 -6.55 7.27 5.73
CA GLU A 82 -7.18 8.47 6.28
C GLU A 82 -6.95 9.66 5.36
N ALA A 83 -7.80 10.68 5.47
CA ALA A 83 -7.53 11.98 4.91
C ALA A 83 -6.41 12.69 5.68
N GLN A 84 -5.55 13.38 4.94
CA GLN A 84 -4.68 14.39 5.51
C GLN A 84 -5.53 15.51 6.13
N LYS A 85 -5.14 15.95 7.33
CA LYS A 85 -5.62 17.19 7.92
C LYS A 85 -5.09 18.33 7.05
N GLU A 86 -5.97 19.03 6.36
CA GLU A 86 -5.70 20.33 5.75
C GLU A 86 -6.39 21.37 6.65
N GLU A 87 -5.72 22.48 6.94
CA GLU A 87 -6.18 23.47 7.93
C GLU A 87 -7.44 24.23 7.47
N ASN A 88 -7.63 24.32 6.15
CA ASN A 88 -8.71 25.09 5.52
C ASN A 88 -9.78 24.17 4.91
N TYR A 89 -10.69 23.61 5.71
CA TYR A 89 -11.89 22.96 5.18
C TYR A 89 -13.16 23.21 6.01
N THR A 90 -14.27 23.25 5.29
CA THR A 90 -15.65 23.42 5.76
C THR A 90 -16.12 22.27 6.66
N ASN A 91 -17.26 22.49 7.33
CA ASN A 91 -17.83 21.59 8.35
C ASN A 91 -18.23 20.17 7.86
N ASP A 92 -18.09 19.84 6.58
CA ASP A 92 -18.49 18.55 6.02
C ASP A 92 -17.40 17.48 6.15
N ALA A 93 -17.74 16.35 6.79
CA ALA A 93 -16.82 15.24 6.99
C ALA A 93 -16.40 14.58 5.65
N LYS A 94 -15.08 14.46 5.40
CA LYS A 94 -14.53 13.89 4.14
C LYS A 94 -14.97 12.41 3.98
N ARG A 95 -15.61 12.07 2.84
CA ARG A 95 -16.08 10.70 2.56
C ARG A 95 -15.01 9.85 1.86
N ILE A 96 -14.64 8.73 2.49
CA ILE A 96 -13.63 7.79 1.97
C ILE A 96 -14.27 6.43 1.73
N ASN A 97 -14.47 6.08 0.46
CA ASN A 97 -14.99 4.78 0.05
C ASN A 97 -13.83 3.77 -0.15
N LYS A 98 -13.94 2.58 0.43
CA LYS A 98 -12.93 1.52 0.45
C LYS A 98 -13.57 0.20 0.01
N ILE A 99 -13.38 -0.19 -1.24
CA ILE A 99 -13.92 -1.44 -1.79
C ILE A 99 -12.92 -2.56 -1.53
N ILE A 100 -13.37 -3.61 -0.84
CA ILE A 100 -12.63 -4.83 -0.54
C ILE A 100 -13.32 -5.98 -1.28
N LEU A 101 -12.72 -6.39 -2.39
CA LEU A 101 -13.21 -7.49 -3.21
C LEU A 101 -12.61 -8.82 -2.71
N ILE A 102 -13.44 -9.70 -2.17
CA ILE A 102 -13.09 -11.09 -1.88
C ILE A 102 -13.13 -11.86 -3.21
N ALA A 103 -11.94 -12.07 -3.76
CA ALA A 103 -11.68 -12.48 -5.13
C ALA A 103 -11.76 -14.01 -5.29
N ASP A 104 -12.95 -14.57 -5.06
CA ASP A 104 -13.21 -16.00 -5.09
C ASP A 104 -13.08 -16.61 -6.50
N LEU A 105 -13.50 -15.91 -7.56
CA LEU A 105 -13.25 -16.36 -8.94
C LEU A 105 -11.75 -16.40 -9.28
N HIS A 106 -10.96 -15.43 -8.81
CA HIS A 106 -9.49 -15.48 -8.91
C HIS A 106 -8.86 -16.61 -8.08
N SER A 107 -9.60 -17.24 -7.17
CA SER A 107 -9.13 -18.43 -6.46
C SER A 107 -9.10 -19.65 -7.38
N LEU A 108 -10.08 -19.77 -8.28
CA LEU A 108 -10.28 -20.88 -9.22
C LEU A 108 -9.22 -20.98 -10.33
N THR A 109 -8.25 -20.06 -10.38
CA THR A 109 -7.01 -20.24 -11.18
C THR A 109 -6.23 -21.50 -10.74
N ASN A 110 -6.43 -21.95 -9.50
CA ASN A 110 -5.90 -23.19 -8.93
C ASN A 110 -7.03 -24.01 -8.27
N ILE A 111 -7.38 -25.14 -8.88
CA ILE A 111 -8.54 -25.98 -8.52
C ILE A 111 -8.40 -26.63 -7.13
N ASN A 112 -7.18 -26.88 -6.64
CA ASN A 112 -6.92 -27.54 -5.35
C ASN A 112 -7.61 -26.86 -4.15
N ASN A 113 -7.98 -25.59 -4.27
CA ASN A 113 -8.59 -24.81 -3.17
C ASN A 113 -10.13 -24.87 -3.16
N ILE A 114 -10.80 -25.61 -4.07
CA ILE A 114 -12.26 -25.57 -4.23
C ILE A 114 -13.00 -25.98 -2.96
N PHE A 115 -12.63 -27.10 -2.32
CA PHE A 115 -13.33 -27.61 -1.13
C PHE A 115 -13.25 -26.64 0.06
N SER A 116 -12.14 -25.92 0.24
CA SER A 116 -11.99 -24.91 1.29
C SER A 116 -12.46 -23.51 0.88
N LEU A 117 -12.82 -23.26 -0.38
CA LEU A 117 -13.08 -21.91 -0.90
C LEU A 117 -14.21 -21.20 -0.14
N LYS A 118 -15.33 -21.89 0.13
CA LYS A 118 -16.47 -21.33 0.88
C LYS A 118 -16.04 -20.87 2.28
N GLN A 119 -15.25 -21.69 2.98
CA GLN A 119 -14.74 -21.38 4.32
C GLN A 119 -13.71 -20.24 4.26
N ASN A 120 -12.76 -20.30 3.33
CA ASN A 120 -11.75 -19.26 3.10
C ASN A 120 -12.39 -17.89 2.79
N VAL A 121 -13.52 -17.84 2.09
CA VAL A 121 -14.30 -16.62 1.84
C VAL A 121 -14.85 -16.06 3.15
N VAL A 122 -15.52 -16.90 3.95
CA VAL A 122 -16.07 -16.51 5.26
C VAL A 122 -14.96 -16.00 6.19
N ASP A 123 -13.86 -16.73 6.32
CA ASP A 123 -12.75 -16.36 7.20
C ASP A 123 -12.01 -15.10 6.73
N SER A 124 -11.93 -14.88 5.42
CA SER A 124 -11.42 -13.61 4.88
C SER A 124 -12.31 -12.44 5.28
N VAL A 125 -13.64 -12.59 5.22
CA VAL A 125 -14.59 -11.55 5.63
C VAL A 125 -14.57 -11.32 7.14
N LYS A 126 -14.56 -12.38 7.96
CA LYS A 126 -14.38 -12.31 9.42
C LYS A 126 -13.10 -11.55 9.78
N THR A 127 -11.98 -11.84 9.09
CA THR A 127 -10.70 -11.13 9.27
C THR A 127 -10.77 -9.66 8.86
N MET A 128 -11.49 -9.31 7.78
CA MET A 128 -11.65 -7.90 7.40
C MET A 128 -12.43 -7.13 8.48
N ILE A 129 -13.58 -7.66 8.89
CA ILE A 129 -14.46 -7.01 9.88
C ILE A 129 -13.71 -6.84 11.21
N SER A 130 -12.99 -7.86 11.69
CA SER A 130 -12.28 -7.78 12.96
C SER A 130 -11.14 -6.75 12.96
N LEU A 131 -10.41 -6.60 11.86
CA LEU A 131 -9.41 -5.55 11.69
C LEU A 131 -10.05 -4.14 11.55
N ILE A 132 -11.24 -4.02 10.95
CA ILE A 132 -11.96 -2.75 10.85
C ILE A 132 -12.52 -2.33 12.23
N ILE A 133 -13.04 -3.27 13.04
CA ILE A 133 -13.48 -3.01 14.42
C ILE A 133 -12.30 -2.54 15.30
N ASN A 134 -11.13 -3.21 15.21
CA ASN A 134 -9.91 -2.74 15.90
C ASN A 134 -9.50 -1.32 15.47
N MET A 135 -9.63 -0.99 14.18
CA MET A 135 -9.39 0.37 13.72
C MET A 135 -10.42 1.37 14.27
N TYR A 136 -11.71 1.03 14.31
CA TYR A 136 -12.76 1.88 14.86
C TYR A 136 -12.48 2.23 16.32
N MET A 137 -12.26 1.23 17.18
CA MET A 137 -12.16 1.48 18.61
C MET A 137 -11.03 2.45 18.99
N LYS A 138 -9.88 2.34 18.30
CA LYS A 138 -8.71 3.21 18.44
C LYS A 138 -8.91 4.65 17.95
N LYS A 139 -10.03 4.94 17.27
CA LYS A 139 -10.20 6.16 16.44
C LYS A 139 -11.60 6.78 16.46
N LYS A 140 -12.56 6.15 17.13
CA LYS A 140 -13.98 6.54 17.25
C LYS A 140 -14.22 8.02 17.59
N ASN A 141 -13.27 8.67 18.26
CA ASN A 141 -13.33 10.10 18.60
C ASN A 141 -13.25 11.03 17.37
N TYR A 142 -12.80 10.56 16.19
CA TYR A 142 -12.64 11.40 15.00
C TYR A 142 -13.07 10.77 13.66
N ILE A 143 -13.46 9.49 13.63
CA ILE A 143 -13.98 8.80 12.43
C ILE A 143 -15.33 8.11 12.68
N ASP A 144 -16.22 8.22 11.70
CA ASP A 144 -17.34 7.28 11.52
C ASP A 144 -16.89 6.13 10.61
N ILE A 145 -17.41 4.92 10.86
CA ILE A 145 -17.23 3.77 9.99
C ILE A 145 -18.56 3.13 9.65
N TYR A 146 -18.74 2.84 8.36
CA TYR A 146 -19.83 2.05 7.83
C TYR A 146 -19.26 0.83 7.09
N ILE A 147 -19.82 -0.35 7.33
CA ILE A 147 -19.52 -1.58 6.56
C ILE A 147 -20.77 -1.91 5.74
N ASN A 148 -20.66 -1.89 4.42
CA ASN A 148 -21.79 -2.05 3.49
C ASN A 148 -22.97 -1.13 3.86
N ASP A 149 -22.65 0.16 4.04
CA ASP A 149 -23.55 1.25 4.48
C ASP A 149 -24.20 1.09 5.88
N ILE A 150 -23.98 -0.02 6.61
CA ILE A 150 -24.39 -0.18 8.02
C ILE A 150 -23.36 0.47 8.95
N ASN A 151 -23.78 1.31 9.90
CA ASN A 151 -22.90 1.87 10.93
C ASN A 151 -22.30 0.74 11.78
N ILE A 152 -20.97 0.76 11.97
CA ILE A 152 -20.22 -0.26 12.70
C ILE A 152 -20.68 -0.44 14.16
N GLU A 153 -21.25 0.59 14.78
CA GLU A 153 -21.78 0.52 16.15
C GLU A 153 -22.91 -0.50 16.29
N HIS A 154 -23.77 -0.64 15.26
CA HIS A 154 -24.81 -1.68 15.26
C HIS A 154 -24.19 -3.08 15.16
N ILE A 155 -23.12 -3.24 14.38
CA ILE A 155 -22.39 -4.51 14.22
C ILE A 155 -21.70 -4.88 15.54
N ILE A 156 -21.03 -3.92 16.19
CA ILE A 156 -20.38 -4.09 17.50
C ILE A 156 -21.41 -4.46 18.59
N LYS A 157 -22.58 -3.79 18.60
CA LYS A 157 -23.68 -4.07 19.52
C LYS A 157 -24.24 -5.49 19.31
N GLN A 158 -24.46 -5.91 18.07
CA GLN A 158 -24.92 -7.27 17.77
C GLN A 158 -23.91 -8.34 18.21
N LEU A 159 -22.61 -8.06 18.08
CA LEU A 159 -21.53 -8.97 18.50
C LEU A 159 -21.32 -9.03 20.02
N ASN A 160 -22.05 -8.23 20.81
CA ASN A 160 -21.84 -8.04 22.24
C ASN A 160 -20.37 -7.74 22.59
N ILE A 161 -19.66 -7.01 21.72
CA ILE A 161 -18.28 -6.57 21.97
C ILE A 161 -18.35 -5.38 22.90
N ASN A 162 -18.04 -5.58 24.17
CA ASN A 162 -18.14 -4.54 25.17
C ASN A 162 -16.98 -3.55 25.00
N ILE A 163 -17.26 -2.25 24.98
CA ILE A 163 -16.21 -1.22 24.91
C ILE A 163 -15.30 -1.28 26.16
N LYS A 164 -15.84 -1.76 27.29
CA LYS A 164 -15.06 -2.07 28.49
C LYS A 164 -14.11 -3.27 28.32
N ASP A 165 -14.40 -4.21 27.41
CA ASP A 165 -13.46 -5.30 27.10
C ASP A 165 -12.24 -4.75 26.35
N ASP A 166 -12.46 -3.85 25.39
CA ASP A 166 -11.35 -3.17 24.71
C ASP A 166 -10.56 -2.28 25.66
N ILE A 167 -11.22 -1.54 26.57
CA ILE A 167 -10.53 -0.79 27.62
C ILE A 167 -9.79 -1.73 28.59
N ASN A 168 -10.31 -2.90 28.97
CA ASN A 168 -9.56 -3.85 29.81
C ASN A 168 -8.42 -4.54 29.05
N ILE A 169 -8.59 -4.85 27.76
CA ILE A 169 -7.54 -5.38 26.88
C ILE A 169 -6.47 -4.32 26.60
N GLN A 170 -6.84 -3.03 26.56
CA GLN A 170 -5.94 -1.87 26.41
C GLN A 170 -5.37 -1.35 27.74
N ASN A 171 -6.01 -1.62 28.88
CA ASN A 171 -5.43 -1.38 30.20
C ASN A 171 -4.48 -2.53 30.59
N LEU A 172 -4.70 -3.74 30.07
CA LEU A 172 -3.65 -4.76 29.91
C LEU A 172 -2.57 -4.39 28.87
N LEU A 173 -2.68 -3.23 28.20
CA LEU A 173 -1.62 -2.60 27.40
C LEU A 173 -1.09 -1.29 28.06
N SER A 174 -1.70 -0.80 29.14
CA SER A 174 -1.11 0.24 29.99
C SER A 174 -0.28 -0.43 31.09
N PHE A 175 1.03 -0.23 31.05
CA PHE A 175 2.00 -0.89 31.95
C PHE A 175 2.10 -2.41 31.78
N ASN A 176 2.73 -2.79 30.68
CA ASN A 176 3.77 -3.83 30.69
C ASN A 176 4.82 -3.54 29.58
N ASP A 177 5.15 -2.26 29.37
CA ASP A 177 6.36 -1.89 28.62
C ASP A 177 7.63 -2.31 29.39
N ASP A 178 7.52 -2.54 30.70
CA ASP A 178 8.56 -3.07 31.61
C ASP A 178 9.11 -4.45 31.19
N ASN A 179 8.36 -5.18 30.35
CA ASN A 179 8.77 -6.47 29.78
C ASN A 179 9.35 -6.35 28.37
N MET A 180 9.28 -5.19 27.70
CA MET A 180 10.00 -4.95 26.44
C MET A 180 11.39 -4.41 26.76
N TYR A 181 12.39 -4.84 25.99
CA TYR A 181 13.77 -4.38 26.19
C TYR A 181 13.94 -2.88 25.84
N LEU A 182 13.15 -2.37 24.89
CA LEU A 182 13.08 -0.93 24.56
C LEU A 182 11.78 -0.30 25.06
N ASN A 183 11.87 0.48 26.13
CA ASN A 183 10.77 1.30 26.64
C ASN A 183 10.62 2.57 25.77
N LEU A 184 9.39 2.93 25.36
CA LEU A 184 9.17 4.14 24.56
C LEU A 184 9.64 5.42 25.28
N SER A 185 9.58 5.44 26.61
CA SER A 185 10.03 6.59 27.39
C SER A 185 11.54 6.82 27.26
N GLU A 186 12.35 5.78 27.03
CA GLU A 186 13.80 5.90 26.86
C GLU A 186 14.15 6.46 25.48
N VAL A 187 13.50 5.95 24.43
CA VAL A 187 13.62 6.48 23.06
C VAL A 187 13.25 7.97 23.01
N CYS A 188 12.24 8.39 23.78
CA CYS A 188 11.83 9.80 23.89
C CYS A 188 12.70 10.64 24.85
N LYS A 189 13.51 10.02 25.73
CA LYS A 189 14.40 10.71 26.69
C LYS A 189 15.78 11.04 26.11
N GLN A 190 16.20 10.38 25.03
CA GLN A 190 17.48 10.63 24.35
C GLN A 190 17.47 12.05 23.72
N LYS A 191 17.88 13.05 24.51
CA LYS A 191 17.82 14.49 24.19
C LYS A 191 18.56 14.87 22.89
N ASP A 192 19.55 14.08 22.51
CA ASP A 192 20.47 14.40 21.40
C ASP A 192 20.03 13.83 20.03
N ILE A 193 18.93 13.07 19.96
CA ILE A 193 18.39 12.54 18.68
C ILE A 193 17.82 13.66 17.79
N PHE A 194 17.34 14.75 18.38
CA PHE A 194 16.51 15.75 17.69
C PHE A 194 17.19 17.10 17.46
N THR A 195 18.42 17.30 17.93
CA THR A 195 19.06 18.63 18.06
C THR A 195 20.13 18.97 17.01
N SER A 196 20.54 18.05 16.14
CA SER A 196 21.67 18.27 15.20
C SER A 196 21.28 18.69 13.76
N GLN A 197 20.01 18.98 13.47
CA GLN A 197 19.58 19.53 12.16
C GLN A 197 18.62 20.73 12.22
N HIS A 198 18.46 21.37 13.39
CA HIS A 198 17.67 22.60 13.55
C HIS A 198 18.44 23.74 14.24
N GLN A 199 19.55 24.15 13.63
CA GLN A 199 20.15 25.47 13.85
C GLN A 199 20.13 26.28 12.54
N ASN A 200 18.94 26.76 12.17
CA ASN A 200 18.70 28.00 11.40
C ASN A 200 17.21 28.11 11.06
N LEU A 201 16.40 28.47 12.05
CA LEU A 201 15.01 28.91 11.90
C LEU A 201 14.69 29.90 13.03
N ASN A 202 15.47 30.99 13.09
CA ASN A 202 15.22 32.06 14.04
C ASN A 202 14.21 33.06 13.48
N THR A 203 13.31 33.47 14.37
CA THR A 203 12.47 34.67 14.28
C THR A 203 11.61 34.86 13.03
N ASN A 204 10.36 34.39 13.12
CA ASN A 204 9.25 35.33 13.09
C ASN A 204 8.19 34.90 14.12
N LYS A 205 8.00 35.71 15.16
CA LYS A 205 6.93 35.52 16.14
C LYS A 205 5.61 35.98 15.50
N GLN A 206 4.71 35.05 15.21
CA GLN A 206 3.28 35.33 15.15
C GLN A 206 2.55 34.37 16.09
N ASN A 207 1.64 34.93 16.88
CA ASN A 207 0.96 34.23 17.97
C ASN A 207 -0.17 33.35 17.42
N ASP A 208 0.18 32.20 16.85
CA ASP A 208 -0.82 31.22 16.41
C ASP A 208 -1.43 30.49 17.61
N ASN A 209 -2.61 30.97 18.00
CA ASN A 209 -3.48 30.33 18.96
C ASN A 209 -3.96 28.97 18.44
N HIS A 210 -3.16 27.92 18.65
CA HIS A 210 -3.61 26.53 18.59
C HIS A 210 -4.67 26.28 19.67
N LYS A 211 -5.92 26.70 19.38
CA LYS A 211 -7.12 26.31 20.10
C LYS A 211 -7.22 24.79 20.06
N PHE A 212 -7.03 24.17 21.22
CA PHE A 212 -7.49 22.80 21.45
C PHE A 212 -9.00 22.78 21.23
N CYS A 213 -9.46 22.19 20.13
CA CYS A 213 -10.89 21.92 19.94
C CYS A 213 -11.33 20.86 20.95
N THR A 214 -12.08 21.30 21.95
CA THR A 214 -12.84 20.44 22.85
C THR A 214 -13.93 19.67 22.10
N LYS A 215 -14.19 18.43 22.56
CA LYS A 215 -15.33 17.53 22.29
C LYS A 215 -16.00 17.52 20.89
N SER A 216 -15.90 16.35 20.24
CA SER A 216 -16.78 15.82 19.19
C SER A 216 -17.08 16.70 17.96
N ASN A 217 -16.20 16.63 16.96
CA ASN A 217 -16.57 16.83 15.56
C ASN A 217 -15.91 15.73 14.72
N ILE A 218 -16.70 14.76 14.25
CA ILE A 218 -16.23 13.67 13.38
C ILE A 218 -15.73 14.27 12.07
N LYS A 219 -14.46 14.04 11.73
CA LYS A 219 -13.82 14.71 10.58
C LYS A 219 -13.88 13.89 9.29
N GLN A 220 -14.13 12.58 9.39
CA GLN A 220 -14.05 11.64 8.26
C GLN A 220 -15.11 10.54 8.39
N LYS A 221 -15.76 10.19 7.27
CA LYS A 221 -16.67 9.05 7.18
C LYS A 221 -16.09 7.98 6.26
N HIS A 222 -15.79 6.82 6.81
CA HIS A 222 -15.18 5.71 6.07
C HIS A 222 -16.22 4.65 5.72
N TYR A 223 -16.41 4.39 4.43
CA TYR A 223 -17.34 3.39 3.93
C TYR A 223 -16.57 2.19 3.38
N PHE A 224 -16.61 1.07 4.08
CA PHE A 224 -16.01 -0.19 3.66
C PHE A 224 -17.04 -1.05 2.92
N TYR A 225 -16.83 -1.25 1.63
CA TYR A 225 -17.67 -2.12 0.81
C TYR A 225 -17.00 -3.48 0.65
N ILE A 226 -17.42 -4.45 1.48
CA ILE A 226 -16.92 -5.83 1.45
C ILE A 226 -17.87 -6.66 0.58
N ILE A 227 -17.36 -7.16 -0.55
CA ILE A 227 -18.13 -7.94 -1.53
C ILE A 227 -17.40 -9.21 -1.95
N LYS A 228 -18.15 -10.28 -2.18
CA LYS A 228 -17.64 -11.50 -2.82
C LYS A 228 -17.79 -11.37 -4.34
N GLN A 229 -16.71 -11.64 -5.08
CA GLN A 229 -16.63 -11.35 -6.52
C GLN A 229 -17.70 -12.11 -7.34
N SER A 230 -17.96 -13.38 -7.04
CA SER A 230 -18.99 -14.18 -7.72
C SER A 230 -20.44 -13.73 -7.48
N ASP A 231 -20.73 -12.90 -6.47
CA ASP A 231 -22.11 -12.44 -6.21
C ASP A 231 -22.60 -11.38 -7.22
N ILE A 232 -21.70 -10.74 -7.96
CA ILE A 232 -22.00 -9.68 -8.93
C ILE A 232 -21.59 -10.17 -10.33
N GLN A 233 -22.55 -10.71 -11.08
CA GLN A 233 -22.34 -11.36 -12.39
C GLN A 233 -21.66 -10.44 -13.42
N GLN A 234 -21.78 -9.12 -13.29
CA GLN A 234 -21.12 -8.15 -14.16
C GLN A 234 -19.60 -8.32 -14.19
N HIS A 235 -18.97 -8.90 -13.15
CA HIS A 235 -17.55 -9.26 -13.16
C HIS A 235 -17.21 -10.23 -14.29
N THR A 236 -17.98 -11.30 -14.46
CA THR A 236 -17.76 -12.30 -15.52
C THR A 236 -18.26 -11.81 -16.87
N SER A 237 -19.39 -11.08 -16.91
CA SER A 237 -19.93 -10.53 -18.17
C SER A 237 -18.99 -9.50 -18.81
N LEU A 238 -18.41 -8.59 -18.03
CA LEU A 238 -17.43 -7.62 -18.55
C LEU A 238 -16.08 -8.29 -18.86
N TYR A 239 -15.66 -9.29 -18.08
CA TYR A 239 -14.47 -10.10 -18.37
C TYR A 239 -14.55 -10.79 -19.73
N TYR A 240 -15.72 -11.36 -20.08
CA TYR A 240 -15.94 -11.97 -21.40
C TYR A 240 -15.72 -10.95 -22.53
N LEU A 241 -16.29 -9.74 -22.42
CA LEU A 241 -16.11 -8.68 -23.42
C LEU A 241 -14.65 -8.19 -23.50
N ILE A 242 -13.91 -8.17 -22.38
CA ILE A 242 -12.47 -7.80 -22.35
C ILE A 242 -11.61 -8.86 -23.05
N ASN A 243 -11.99 -10.15 -22.98
CA ASN A 243 -11.25 -11.22 -23.66
C ASN A 243 -11.16 -10.99 -25.18
N SER A 244 -12.22 -10.50 -25.82
CA SER A 244 -12.26 -10.22 -27.27
C SER A 244 -11.18 -9.24 -27.74
N PHE A 245 -10.65 -8.38 -26.85
CA PHE A 245 -9.57 -7.45 -27.18
C PHE A 245 -8.18 -8.04 -26.91
N SER A 246 -8.07 -9.14 -26.18
CA SER A 246 -6.79 -9.67 -25.69
C SER A 246 -6.25 -10.78 -26.58
N SER A 247 -5.07 -10.60 -27.17
CA SER A 247 -4.44 -11.64 -27.98
C SER A 247 -3.65 -12.63 -27.11
N ILE A 248 -3.56 -13.88 -27.57
CA ILE A 248 -2.82 -14.96 -26.90
C ILE A 248 -1.37 -14.55 -26.63
N ASN A 249 -0.67 -14.00 -27.62
CA ASN A 249 0.73 -13.55 -27.49
C ASN A 249 0.92 -12.46 -26.41
N MET A 250 -0.07 -11.58 -26.23
CA MET A 250 -0.02 -10.54 -25.21
C MET A 250 -0.10 -11.14 -23.80
N LEU A 251 -0.99 -12.11 -23.59
CA LEU A 251 -1.13 -12.82 -22.32
C LEU A 251 0.03 -13.79 -22.06
N ASN A 252 0.53 -14.53 -23.07
CA ASN A 252 1.72 -15.39 -22.96
C ASN A 252 2.98 -14.64 -22.47
N SER A 253 3.07 -13.32 -22.69
CA SER A 253 4.20 -12.52 -22.22
C SER A 253 4.25 -12.33 -20.69
N HIS A 254 3.15 -12.62 -19.99
CA HIS A 254 2.93 -12.28 -18.58
C HIS A 254 3.59 -13.27 -17.60
N ILE A 255 4.04 -12.76 -16.46
CA ILE A 255 5.00 -13.47 -15.60
C ILE A 255 4.45 -14.74 -14.95
N HIS A 256 3.20 -14.75 -14.49
CA HIS A 256 2.68 -15.95 -13.82
C HIS A 256 2.47 -17.10 -14.82
N ILE A 257 2.17 -16.79 -16.08
CA ILE A 257 2.09 -17.77 -17.18
C ILE A 257 3.49 -18.30 -17.55
N LYS A 258 4.53 -17.46 -17.50
CA LYS A 258 5.92 -17.89 -17.74
C LYS A 258 6.50 -18.77 -16.63
N VAL A 259 6.26 -18.42 -15.36
CA VAL A 259 6.85 -19.09 -14.18
C VAL A 259 6.09 -20.36 -13.77
N SER A 260 4.84 -20.54 -14.20
CA SER A 260 4.10 -21.78 -13.86
C SER A 260 4.61 -22.95 -14.71
N GLU A 261 5.23 -23.95 -14.09
CA GLU A 261 5.86 -25.05 -14.84
C GLU A 261 4.88 -26.14 -15.31
N ASN A 262 3.81 -26.42 -14.55
CA ASN A 262 2.87 -27.51 -14.83
C ASN A 262 1.39 -27.09 -14.83
N LYS A 263 0.59 -27.73 -15.70
CA LYS A 263 -0.89 -27.63 -15.83
C LYS A 263 -1.46 -26.19 -15.71
N LYS A 264 -1.12 -25.34 -16.68
CA LYS A 264 -1.65 -23.96 -16.80
C LYS A 264 -3.15 -24.00 -17.14
N SER A 265 -4.02 -23.63 -16.19
CA SER A 265 -5.45 -23.48 -16.46
C SER A 265 -5.72 -22.26 -17.37
N PHE A 266 -6.75 -22.33 -18.21
CA PHE A 266 -7.17 -21.16 -19.00
C PHE A 266 -7.55 -19.97 -18.10
N SER A 267 -8.09 -20.24 -16.91
CA SER A 267 -8.33 -19.24 -15.88
C SER A 267 -7.04 -18.55 -15.43
N LEU A 268 -5.93 -19.28 -15.21
CA LEU A 268 -4.61 -18.70 -14.91
C LEU A 268 -4.02 -17.94 -16.11
N PHE A 269 -4.42 -18.27 -17.33
CA PHE A 269 -4.04 -17.55 -18.54
C PHE A 269 -4.78 -16.20 -18.70
N SER A 270 -6.09 -16.19 -18.44
CA SER A 270 -6.97 -15.05 -18.72
C SER A 270 -7.26 -14.15 -17.51
N TYR A 271 -6.85 -14.51 -16.28
CA TYR A 271 -7.15 -13.72 -15.08
C TYR A 271 -6.77 -12.22 -15.13
N PRO A 272 -5.75 -11.74 -15.89
CA PRO A 272 -5.48 -10.30 -15.99
C PRO A 272 -6.67 -9.52 -16.60
N ASN A 273 -7.46 -10.17 -17.46
CA ASN A 273 -8.67 -9.59 -18.03
C ASN A 273 -9.79 -9.51 -16.99
N LEU A 274 -9.90 -10.51 -16.11
CA LEU A 274 -10.83 -10.50 -14.99
C LEU A 274 -10.43 -9.42 -13.97
N MET A 275 -9.14 -9.24 -13.68
CA MET A 275 -8.66 -8.11 -12.86
C MET A 275 -9.01 -6.75 -13.48
N LEU A 276 -8.89 -6.58 -14.80
CA LEU A 276 -9.33 -5.35 -15.46
C LEU A 276 -10.84 -5.16 -15.33
N SER A 277 -11.65 -6.22 -15.45
CA SER A 277 -13.09 -6.18 -15.20
C SER A 277 -13.41 -5.67 -13.78
N ASP A 278 -12.77 -6.24 -12.76
CA ASP A 278 -12.93 -5.86 -11.35
C ASP A 278 -12.63 -4.37 -11.11
N ILE A 279 -11.56 -3.86 -11.73
CA ILE A 279 -11.17 -2.46 -11.64
C ILE A 279 -12.17 -1.56 -12.37
N MET A 280 -12.61 -1.97 -13.56
CA MET A 280 -13.47 -1.15 -14.42
C MET A 280 -14.87 -0.95 -13.85
N LEU A 281 -15.51 -1.98 -13.30
CA LEU A 281 -16.89 -1.91 -12.80
C LEU A 281 -17.10 -0.82 -11.74
N TYR A 282 -16.09 -0.61 -10.90
CA TYR A 282 -16.17 0.32 -9.77
C TYR A 282 -15.46 1.65 -10.00
N LYS A 283 -14.70 1.80 -11.10
CA LYS A 283 -13.96 3.02 -11.48
C LYS A 283 -13.30 3.71 -10.25
N PRO A 284 -12.44 3.01 -9.49
CA PRO A 284 -11.82 3.58 -8.31
C PRO A 284 -10.91 4.76 -8.70
N HIS A 285 -10.62 5.64 -7.75
CA HIS A 285 -9.59 6.66 -7.92
C HIS A 285 -8.19 6.07 -7.74
N TYR A 286 -8.07 5.10 -6.81
CA TYR A 286 -6.81 4.48 -6.43
C TYR A 286 -6.94 2.95 -6.28
N LEU A 287 -5.89 2.22 -6.64
CA LEU A 287 -5.71 0.80 -6.31
C LEU A 287 -4.69 0.65 -5.20
N ILE A 288 -4.99 -0.22 -4.25
CA ILE A 288 -4.06 -0.71 -3.23
C ILE A 288 -3.66 -2.12 -3.66
N ILE A 289 -2.37 -2.33 -3.90
CA ILE A 289 -1.81 -3.58 -4.40
C ILE A 289 -0.45 -3.88 -3.75
N GLY A 290 -0.14 -5.17 -3.62
CA GLY A 290 1.19 -5.62 -3.22
C GLY A 290 2.26 -5.30 -4.28
N LEU A 291 3.52 -5.20 -3.85
CA LEU A 291 4.66 -4.91 -4.74
C LEU A 291 4.87 -5.92 -5.86
N ASP A 292 4.48 -7.17 -5.63
CA ASP A 292 4.48 -8.27 -6.59
C ASP A 292 3.49 -8.04 -7.75
N GLN A 293 2.38 -7.35 -7.49
CA GLN A 293 1.32 -7.12 -8.46
C GLN A 293 1.66 -6.02 -9.49
N LYS A 294 2.82 -5.37 -9.41
CA LYS A 294 3.25 -4.33 -10.37
C LYS A 294 3.24 -4.83 -11.82
N LYS A 295 3.74 -6.05 -12.07
CA LYS A 295 3.72 -6.69 -13.40
C LYS A 295 2.29 -7.01 -13.89
N ASN A 296 1.36 -7.23 -12.97
CA ASN A 296 -0.06 -7.44 -13.29
C ASN A 296 -0.72 -6.11 -13.72
N ILE A 297 -0.35 -4.98 -13.14
CA ILE A 297 -0.79 -3.66 -13.61
C ILE A 297 -0.20 -3.30 -14.99
N GLU A 298 1.01 -3.74 -15.32
CA GLU A 298 1.61 -3.50 -16.64
C GLU A 298 0.85 -4.19 -17.78
N ILE A 299 0.45 -5.46 -17.60
CA ILE A 299 -0.39 -6.15 -18.59
C ILE A 299 -1.79 -5.50 -18.67
N ILE A 300 -2.39 -5.11 -17.54
CA ILE A 300 -3.68 -4.39 -17.48
C ILE A 300 -3.61 -3.05 -18.24
N LYS A 301 -2.49 -2.32 -18.15
CA LYS A 301 -2.23 -1.11 -18.96
C LYS A 301 -2.18 -1.41 -20.47
N LYS A 302 -1.52 -2.49 -20.89
CA LYS A 302 -1.47 -2.91 -22.30
C LYS A 302 -2.87 -3.26 -22.83
N ILE A 303 -3.62 -4.08 -22.11
CA ILE A 303 -5.01 -4.44 -22.44
C ILE A 303 -5.89 -3.17 -22.54
N SER A 304 -5.80 -2.28 -21.55
CA SER A 304 -6.58 -1.03 -21.51
C SER A 304 -6.27 -0.11 -22.69
N LYS A 305 -5.00 0.03 -23.07
CA LYS A 305 -4.60 0.80 -24.25
C LYS A 305 -5.21 0.18 -25.51
N LYS A 306 -5.13 -1.15 -25.65
CA LYS A 306 -5.66 -1.87 -26.82
C LYS A 306 -7.18 -1.70 -26.98
N ILE A 307 -7.95 -1.82 -25.90
CA ILE A 307 -9.41 -1.59 -25.93
C ILE A 307 -9.72 -0.16 -26.38
N ASN A 308 -9.07 0.84 -25.79
CA ASN A 308 -9.29 2.25 -26.17
C ASN A 308 -8.96 2.52 -27.64
N THR A 309 -7.89 1.93 -28.18
CA THR A 309 -7.54 2.05 -29.61
C THR A 309 -8.50 1.28 -30.52
N SER A 310 -8.93 0.07 -30.16
CA SER A 310 -9.88 -0.71 -30.97
C SER A 310 -11.27 -0.11 -31.04
N LEU A 311 -11.66 0.71 -30.06
CA LEU A 311 -12.95 1.38 -29.99
C LEU A 311 -12.92 2.87 -30.37
N ASN A 312 -11.74 3.40 -30.75
CA ASN A 312 -11.50 4.82 -31.03
C ASN A 312 -12.06 5.78 -29.95
N LYS A 313 -12.07 5.34 -28.69
CA LYS A 313 -12.69 6.05 -27.55
C LYS A 313 -11.89 5.85 -26.28
N HIS A 314 -11.75 6.90 -25.47
CA HIS A 314 -11.11 6.84 -24.15
C HIS A 314 -12.06 6.29 -23.06
N ILE A 315 -12.53 5.06 -23.23
CA ILE A 315 -13.48 4.38 -22.33
C ILE A 315 -12.80 3.99 -21.01
N ILE A 316 -11.56 3.49 -21.08
CA ILE A 316 -10.81 2.98 -19.93
C ILE A 316 -9.80 4.03 -19.47
N LYS A 317 -10.08 4.60 -18.29
CA LYS A 317 -9.14 5.42 -17.51
C LYS A 317 -8.69 4.64 -16.30
N LEU A 318 -7.44 4.18 -16.30
CA LEU A 318 -6.92 3.39 -15.19
C LEU A 318 -6.70 4.24 -13.93
N PRO A 319 -7.00 3.69 -12.74
CA PRO A 319 -6.74 4.32 -11.45
C PRO A 319 -5.25 4.53 -11.17
N LYS A 320 -4.95 5.43 -10.21
CA LYS A 320 -3.59 5.60 -9.68
C LYS A 320 -3.24 4.43 -8.75
N ILE A 321 -1.98 4.01 -8.70
CA ILE A 321 -1.54 3.09 -7.63
C ILE A 321 -1.32 3.92 -6.36
N TYR A 322 -1.87 3.49 -5.23
CA TYR A 322 -1.57 4.05 -3.91
C TYR A 322 -0.24 3.48 -3.41
N SER A 323 0.66 4.34 -2.93
CA SER A 323 1.96 3.93 -2.37
C SER A 323 1.92 4.04 -0.85
N SER A 324 2.25 2.94 -0.17
CA SER A 324 2.43 2.92 1.30
C SER A 324 3.74 3.61 1.71
N LYS A 325 3.80 4.11 2.95
CA LYS A 325 5.06 4.46 3.62
C LYS A 325 5.97 3.23 3.79
N PHE A 326 5.38 2.06 3.99
CA PHE A 326 6.07 0.77 4.04
C PHE A 326 6.08 0.16 2.64
N ASN A 327 7.04 0.59 1.81
CA ASN A 327 7.14 0.19 0.42
C ASN A 327 8.06 -1.04 0.27
N ILE A 328 7.67 -2.13 0.94
CA ILE A 328 8.45 -3.36 1.12
C ILE A 328 7.64 -4.62 0.79
N GLU A 329 8.34 -5.71 0.54
CA GLU A 329 7.77 -7.04 0.31
C GLU A 329 8.19 -7.95 1.48
N ILE A 330 7.25 -8.31 2.34
CA ILE A 330 7.55 -9.13 3.51
C ILE A 330 7.93 -10.54 3.07
N MET A 331 9.18 -10.89 3.40
CA MET A 331 9.75 -12.21 3.14
C MET A 331 9.31 -13.18 4.24
N ASN A 332 9.45 -14.47 3.98
CA ASN A 332 9.33 -15.50 5.00
C ASN A 332 10.41 -15.31 6.08
N LEU A 333 10.33 -16.09 7.16
CA LEU A 333 11.30 -15.97 8.27
C LEU A 333 12.71 -16.54 7.94
N ASP A 334 12.93 -17.02 6.71
CA ASP A 334 14.26 -17.26 6.14
C ASP A 334 14.81 -16.05 5.37
N GLY A 335 14.05 -14.95 5.20
CA GLY A 335 14.46 -13.74 4.48
C GLY A 335 14.55 -13.85 2.94
N HIS A 336 14.79 -15.03 2.37
CA HIS A 336 15.03 -15.16 0.92
C HIS A 336 13.75 -15.14 0.07
N ASN A 337 12.72 -15.91 0.46
CA ASN A 337 11.49 -16.05 -0.33
C ASN A 337 10.39 -15.13 0.21
N LYS A 338 9.43 -14.75 -0.64
CA LYS A 338 8.23 -14.02 -0.18
C LYS A 338 7.51 -14.86 0.89
N MET A 339 6.91 -14.23 1.89
CA MET A 339 5.97 -14.93 2.76
C MET A 339 4.77 -15.38 1.91
N SER A 340 4.55 -16.69 1.78
CA SER A 340 3.52 -17.32 0.95
C SER A 340 2.85 -18.50 1.68
N LYS A 341 1.73 -18.95 1.13
CA LYS A 341 1.05 -20.19 1.53
C LYS A 341 1.43 -21.25 0.51
N ASP A 342 2.55 -21.93 0.75
CA ASP A 342 3.07 -22.90 -0.22
C ASP A 342 2.31 -24.23 -0.13
N LYS A 343 2.24 -24.95 -1.25
CA LYS A 343 1.49 -26.21 -1.34
C LYS A 343 2.22 -27.39 -0.65
N GLU A 344 3.52 -27.26 -0.42
CA GLU A 344 4.39 -28.28 0.18
C GLU A 344 4.43 -28.21 1.73
N LEU A 345 3.52 -27.43 2.32
CA LEU A 345 3.30 -27.32 3.77
C LEU A 345 2.69 -28.59 4.41
N SER A 346 2.51 -29.67 3.66
CA SER A 346 2.31 -31.02 4.19
C SER A 346 3.55 -31.56 4.91
N THR A 347 4.74 -30.98 4.66
CA THR A 347 5.93 -31.22 5.48
C THR A 347 5.92 -30.27 6.70
N CYS A 348 5.79 -30.84 7.91
CA CYS A 348 5.68 -30.08 9.16
C CYS A 348 6.86 -29.11 9.41
N GLN A 349 8.00 -29.35 8.76
CA GLN A 349 9.24 -28.60 8.90
C GLN A 349 9.11 -27.12 8.47
N ASN A 350 8.24 -26.76 7.52
CA ASN A 350 8.20 -25.39 6.95
C ASN A 350 7.17 -24.44 7.58
N LEU A 351 6.27 -24.92 8.44
CA LEU A 351 5.22 -24.11 9.10
C LEU A 351 5.77 -22.93 9.93
N HIS A 352 6.99 -23.05 10.44
CA HIS A 352 7.61 -22.01 11.27
C HIS A 352 8.02 -20.76 10.48
N LYS A 353 7.97 -20.78 9.14
CA LYS A 353 8.47 -19.70 8.27
C LYS A 353 7.44 -18.59 7.97
N VAL A 354 6.19 -18.79 8.36
CA VAL A 354 5.04 -17.93 8.04
C VAL A 354 4.29 -17.57 9.32
N ILE A 355 4.03 -16.29 9.53
CA ILE A 355 3.21 -15.80 10.66
C ILE A 355 1.81 -15.45 10.16
N TYR A 356 0.80 -16.08 10.74
CA TYR A 356 -0.60 -15.78 10.49
C TYR A 356 -1.12 -14.74 11.49
N LEU A 357 -2.11 -13.94 11.06
CA LEU A 357 -2.57 -12.78 11.83
C LEU A 357 -3.08 -13.12 13.24
N PHE A 358 -3.62 -14.32 13.42
CA PHE A 358 -4.24 -14.78 14.67
C PHE A 358 -3.54 -16.02 15.25
N ASP A 359 -2.25 -16.23 14.96
CA ASP A 359 -1.42 -17.21 15.68
C ASP A 359 -1.47 -16.93 17.21
N ASN A 360 -1.29 -17.96 18.04
CA ASN A 360 -1.19 -17.78 19.50
C ASN A 360 0.14 -17.12 19.89
N LYS A 361 0.19 -16.45 21.05
CA LYS A 361 1.39 -15.73 21.54
C LYS A 361 2.66 -16.59 21.44
N ASN A 362 2.64 -17.77 22.06
CA ASN A 362 3.77 -18.72 22.09
C ASN A 362 4.17 -19.16 20.67
N ILE A 363 3.22 -19.31 19.74
CA ILE A 363 3.49 -19.68 18.34
C ILE A 363 4.21 -18.53 17.61
N ILE A 364 3.84 -17.28 17.85
CA ILE A 364 4.50 -16.11 17.28
C ILE A 364 5.92 -15.98 17.84
N GLU A 365 6.08 -16.15 19.16
CA GLU A 365 7.37 -16.16 19.86
C GLU A 365 8.30 -17.25 19.33
N ASP A 366 7.84 -18.50 19.25
CA ASP A 366 8.63 -19.63 18.73
C ASP A 366 9.05 -19.41 17.27
N LYS A 367 8.14 -18.91 16.42
CA LYS A 367 8.41 -18.60 15.01
C LYS A 367 9.47 -17.50 14.88
N ILE A 368 9.32 -16.39 15.60
CA ILE A 368 10.27 -15.28 15.57
C ILE A 368 11.62 -15.66 16.21
N ARG A 369 11.63 -16.40 17.32
CA ARG A 369 12.86 -16.93 17.94
C ARG A 369 13.67 -17.76 16.94
N ARG A 370 12.98 -18.65 16.21
CA ARG A 370 13.55 -19.53 15.17
C ARG A 370 13.81 -18.87 13.82
N SER A 371 13.46 -17.60 13.60
CA SER A 371 13.70 -16.95 12.32
C SER A 371 15.20 -16.88 12.03
N LYS A 372 15.60 -17.01 10.77
CA LYS A 372 17.00 -16.84 10.40
C LYS A 372 17.47 -15.41 10.67
N THR A 373 18.73 -15.32 11.03
CA THR A 373 19.54 -14.11 11.11
C THR A 373 20.83 -14.38 10.36
N ASP A 374 21.67 -13.37 10.20
CA ASP A 374 23.04 -13.58 9.74
C ASP A 374 23.99 -13.91 10.91
N ASN A 375 25.25 -14.19 10.57
CA ASN A 375 26.33 -14.53 11.50
C ASN A 375 27.15 -13.29 11.94
N TYR A 376 26.76 -12.07 11.55
CA TYR A 376 27.54 -10.86 11.85
C TYR A 376 27.31 -10.30 13.26
N ASN A 377 26.31 -10.82 13.99
CA ASN A 377 25.97 -10.41 15.36
C ASN A 377 25.94 -8.88 15.58
N THR A 378 25.39 -8.14 14.62
CA THR A 378 25.27 -6.67 14.65
C THR A 378 23.88 -6.25 14.20
N LEU A 379 23.15 -5.46 14.98
CA LEU A 379 21.77 -5.09 14.66
C LEU A 379 21.72 -3.80 13.83
N ILE A 380 22.18 -3.89 12.59
CA ILE A 380 22.32 -2.75 11.67
C ILE A 380 21.39 -2.93 10.46
N TYR A 381 20.59 -1.90 10.18
CA TYR A 381 19.68 -1.85 9.04
C TYR A 381 20.36 -1.30 7.77
N ALA A 382 19.83 -1.71 6.62
CA ALA A 382 20.22 -1.26 5.28
C ALA A 382 21.65 -1.63 4.84
N ASN A 383 22.30 -2.56 5.57
CA ASN A 383 23.48 -3.23 5.05
C ASN A 383 23.10 -4.13 3.86
N HIS A 384 23.98 -4.16 2.86
CA HIS A 384 23.88 -5.07 1.72
C HIS A 384 24.04 -6.53 2.15
N ASP A 385 23.46 -7.43 1.36
CA ASP A 385 23.48 -8.90 1.51
C ASP A 385 22.93 -9.48 2.84
N ARG A 386 22.42 -8.65 3.75
CA ARG A 386 21.81 -9.04 5.05
C ARG A 386 20.28 -9.05 5.03
N LYS A 387 19.70 -9.82 4.11
CA LYS A 387 18.26 -9.76 3.75
C LYS A 387 17.33 -10.22 4.89
N GLU A 388 17.80 -11.15 5.71
CA GLU A 388 17.15 -11.79 6.85
C GLU A 388 16.90 -10.76 7.96
N ILE A 389 17.97 -10.11 8.43
CA ILE A 389 17.90 -9.04 9.44
C ILE A 389 17.11 -7.84 8.90
N ASN A 390 17.34 -7.41 7.64
CA ASN A 390 16.52 -6.35 7.02
C ASN A 390 15.02 -6.71 7.01
N ASN A 391 14.63 -7.99 6.81
CA ASN A 391 13.23 -8.41 6.87
C ASN A 391 12.63 -8.32 8.28
N LEU A 392 13.38 -8.71 9.32
CA LEU A 392 12.92 -8.61 10.71
C LEU A 392 12.79 -7.14 11.15
N ILE A 393 13.78 -6.29 10.83
CA ILE A 393 13.77 -4.85 11.11
C ILE A 393 12.60 -4.16 10.41
N ASN A 394 12.33 -4.50 9.15
CA ASN A 394 11.16 -4.01 8.42
C ASN A 394 9.83 -4.33 9.12
N MET A 395 9.68 -5.55 9.64
CA MET A 395 8.49 -5.93 10.41
C MET A 395 8.43 -5.18 11.74
N TYR A 396 9.56 -5.08 12.47
CA TYR A 396 9.65 -4.33 13.73
C TYR A 396 9.19 -2.89 13.57
N PHE A 397 9.80 -2.12 12.66
CA PHE A 397 9.43 -0.71 12.46
C PHE A 397 8.02 -0.51 11.90
N PHE A 398 7.45 -1.51 11.21
CA PHE A 398 6.04 -1.48 10.84
C PHE A 398 5.12 -1.53 12.07
N PHE A 399 5.33 -2.49 12.99
CA PHE A 399 4.49 -2.60 14.19
C PHE A 399 4.78 -1.50 15.22
N PHE A 400 6.05 -1.12 15.39
CA PHE A 400 6.48 -0.01 16.25
C PHE A 400 5.86 1.33 15.81
N TYR A 401 5.87 1.65 14.51
CA TYR A 401 5.17 2.82 13.97
C TYR A 401 3.67 2.81 14.29
N HIS A 402 3.03 1.64 14.19
CA HIS A 402 1.61 1.48 14.53
C HIS A 402 1.37 1.57 16.06
N LYS A 403 2.29 1.10 16.92
CA LYS A 403 2.24 1.31 18.38
C LYS A 403 2.26 2.81 18.70
N ILE A 404 3.27 3.54 18.22
CA ILE A 404 3.39 5.00 18.37
C ILE A 404 2.14 5.72 17.85
N LYS A 405 1.64 5.34 16.66
CA LYS A 405 0.45 5.97 16.06
C LYS A 405 -0.82 5.75 16.89
N ASN A 406 -0.98 4.59 17.53
CA ASN A 406 -2.15 4.31 18.36
C ASN A 406 -2.09 5.09 19.67
N ILE A 407 -0.90 5.23 20.28
CA ILE A 407 -0.71 6.05 21.48
C ILE A 407 -1.19 7.48 21.21
N TYR A 408 -0.71 8.12 20.14
CA TYR A 408 -1.10 9.49 19.74
C TYR A 408 -2.63 9.72 19.64
N TYR A 409 -3.45 8.70 19.36
CA TYR A 409 -4.92 8.85 19.31
C TYR A 409 -5.61 8.66 20.67
N ASN A 410 -4.95 7.99 21.62
CA ASN A 410 -5.50 7.67 22.93
C ASN A 410 -5.12 8.71 24.01
N LEU A 411 -4.15 9.61 23.76
CA LEU A 411 -3.65 10.55 24.76
C LEU A 411 -4.58 11.76 24.97
N ASN A 412 -4.86 12.04 26.26
CA ASN A 412 -5.34 13.34 26.77
C ASN A 412 -4.16 14.19 27.29
N ASN A 413 -2.94 13.94 26.80
CA ASN A 413 -1.71 14.45 27.40
C ASN A 413 -1.39 15.90 26.99
N SER A 414 -0.36 16.47 27.61
CA SER A 414 0.16 17.80 27.29
C SER A 414 0.54 17.93 25.80
N LYS A 415 0.53 19.17 25.28
CA LYS A 415 0.96 19.48 23.90
C LYS A 415 2.33 18.86 23.58
N GLU A 416 3.29 19.06 24.47
CA GLU A 416 4.69 18.67 24.29
C GLU A 416 4.91 17.17 24.10
N GLU A 417 4.18 16.31 24.81
CA GLU A 417 4.32 14.85 24.64
C GLU A 417 3.76 14.39 23.29
N ASN A 418 2.62 14.95 22.89
CA ASN A 418 2.01 14.67 21.58
C ASN A 418 2.93 15.12 20.43
N ASP A 419 3.61 16.27 20.59
CA ASP A 419 4.55 16.80 19.61
C ASP A 419 5.84 15.96 19.53
N LYS A 420 6.37 15.48 20.66
CA LYS A 420 7.50 14.51 20.70
C LYS A 420 7.16 13.20 20.00
N ILE A 421 5.97 12.64 20.28
CA ILE A 421 5.47 11.40 19.66
C ILE A 421 5.28 11.58 18.15
N LEU A 422 4.75 12.71 17.71
CA LEU A 422 4.57 13.04 16.30
C LEU A 422 5.91 13.28 15.58
N SER A 423 6.88 13.91 16.26
CA SER A 423 8.25 14.10 15.78
C SER A 423 8.94 12.75 15.54
N LEU A 424 8.97 11.87 16.55
CA LEU A 424 9.50 10.51 16.43
C LEU A 424 8.80 9.71 15.33
N GLN A 425 7.48 9.81 15.21
CA GLN A 425 6.72 9.13 14.16
C GLN A 425 7.14 9.56 12.75
N ASN A 426 7.42 10.85 12.55
CA ASN A 426 7.81 11.39 11.25
C ASN A 426 9.29 11.12 10.96
N SER A 427 10.15 11.20 11.97
CA SER A 427 11.61 11.07 11.83
C SER A 427 12.06 9.67 11.37
N LEU A 428 11.26 8.62 11.64
CA LEU A 428 11.44 7.26 11.08
C LEU A 428 11.47 7.22 9.54
N PHE A 429 10.99 8.25 8.85
CA PHE A 429 10.93 8.34 7.39
C PHE A 429 11.71 9.54 6.85
N LEU A 430 12.17 9.44 5.61
CA LEU A 430 12.81 10.54 4.90
C LEU A 430 11.79 11.64 4.58
N ASN A 431 12.13 12.88 4.93
CA ASN A 431 11.30 14.05 4.65
C ASN A 431 11.30 14.40 3.15
N ASN A 432 10.11 14.61 2.57
CA ASN A 432 9.93 14.92 1.14
C ASN A 432 10.30 16.38 0.75
N THR A 433 10.95 17.14 1.62
CA THR A 433 11.01 18.62 1.54
C THR A 433 12.35 19.23 1.13
N ILE A 434 13.44 18.46 1.05
CA ILE A 434 14.77 18.99 0.69
C ILE A 434 15.11 18.69 -0.78
N GLU A 435 14.67 19.59 -1.66
CA GLU A 435 15.40 19.91 -2.91
C GLU A 435 15.78 21.40 -2.82
N GLN A 436 17.03 21.68 -2.47
CA GLN A 436 17.63 23.01 -2.65
C GLN A 436 18.91 22.88 -3.49
N ASN A 437 18.92 23.64 -4.59
CA ASN A 437 20.03 24.17 -5.38
C ASN A 437 21.17 23.23 -5.83
N PRO A 438 21.23 22.87 -7.14
CA PRO A 438 22.42 22.28 -7.75
C PRO A 438 23.41 23.38 -8.18
N GLN A 439 24.14 23.96 -7.23
CA GLN A 439 25.30 24.83 -7.51
C GLN A 439 26.46 24.57 -6.53
N SER A 440 27.16 23.47 -6.76
CA SER A 440 28.56 23.28 -6.35
C SER A 440 29.27 22.55 -7.48
N GLN A 441 30.35 23.13 -7.99
CA GLN A 441 31.10 22.60 -9.14
C GLN A 441 31.71 21.23 -8.84
N PRO A 442 31.91 20.35 -9.85
CA PRO A 442 32.61 19.09 -9.64
C PRO A 442 34.11 19.36 -9.44
N MET A 443 34.59 19.16 -8.21
CA MET A 443 36.02 18.97 -7.97
C MET A 443 36.43 17.59 -8.50
N ASN A 444 37.41 17.57 -9.42
CA ASN A 444 37.99 16.34 -9.92
C ASN A 444 38.66 15.57 -8.77
N ILE A 445 38.27 14.32 -8.57
CA ILE A 445 39.05 13.34 -7.80
C ILE A 445 39.31 12.15 -8.72
N HIS A 446 40.59 11.83 -8.91
CA HIS A 446 41.03 10.73 -9.76
C HIS A 446 40.69 9.36 -9.14
N ASN A 447 40.49 8.40 -10.03
CA ASN A 447 40.25 6.98 -9.79
C ASN A 447 40.97 6.34 -8.58
N GLN A 448 40.21 5.72 -7.68
CA GLN A 448 40.47 4.36 -7.16
C GLN A 448 39.16 3.77 -6.56
N PRO A 449 38.99 2.43 -6.53
CA PRO A 449 37.71 1.81 -6.16
C PRO A 449 37.71 1.27 -4.73
N ASP A 450 37.28 2.07 -3.75
CA ASP A 450 37.01 1.60 -2.39
C ASP A 450 35.51 1.44 -2.14
N GLU A 451 35.07 0.19 -1.96
CA GLU A 451 33.75 -0.14 -1.43
C GLU A 451 33.75 0.08 0.09
N ASN A 452 33.17 1.17 0.60
CA ASN A 452 32.74 1.23 2.01
C ASN A 452 31.72 2.35 2.34
N LEU A 453 30.93 2.08 3.40
CA LEU A 453 30.08 3.01 4.18
C LEU A 453 28.83 3.67 3.52
N GLN A 454 27.71 2.96 3.67
CA GLN A 454 26.46 3.46 4.30
C GLN A 454 26.10 4.96 4.14
N ASN A 455 25.34 5.34 3.11
CA ASN A 455 24.61 6.62 3.14
C ASN A 455 23.30 6.63 2.33
N TYR A 456 22.36 5.73 2.68
CA TYR A 456 20.96 5.79 2.21
C TYR A 456 20.12 6.85 2.96
N ASN A 457 20.66 8.05 3.13
CA ASN A 457 20.01 9.17 3.82
C ASN A 457 19.25 10.12 2.86
N HIS A 458 19.03 9.66 1.62
CA HIS A 458 18.27 10.38 0.60
C HIS A 458 17.28 9.45 -0.12
N LEU A 459 16.15 10.01 -0.56
CA LEU A 459 15.18 9.27 -1.36
C LEU A 459 15.82 8.80 -2.67
N PRO A 460 15.70 7.51 -3.04
CA PRO A 460 16.42 6.97 -4.19
C PRO A 460 15.99 7.65 -5.49
N LYS A 461 16.97 8.18 -6.21
CA LYS A 461 16.80 9.01 -7.41
C LYS A 461 16.74 8.14 -8.66
N THR A 462 17.65 7.18 -8.84
CA THR A 462 17.69 6.33 -10.04
C THR A 462 16.72 5.14 -9.99
N HIS A 463 16.56 4.45 -11.13
CA HIS A 463 15.83 3.18 -11.19
C HIS A 463 16.66 2.03 -10.59
N ASN A 464 17.99 2.07 -10.78
CA ASN A 464 18.91 1.03 -10.31
C ASN A 464 18.98 0.98 -8.78
N GLU A 465 19.07 2.12 -8.09
CA GLU A 465 18.96 2.20 -6.62
C GLU A 465 17.70 1.50 -6.10
N LYS A 466 16.55 1.73 -6.75
CA LYS A 466 15.26 1.12 -6.35
C LYS A 466 15.22 -0.39 -6.59
N ILE A 467 15.98 -0.90 -7.55
CA ILE A 467 16.15 -2.33 -7.79
C ILE A 467 17.08 -2.94 -6.72
N ILE A 468 18.20 -2.28 -6.42
CA ILE A 468 19.16 -2.69 -5.39
C ILE A 468 18.50 -2.75 -4.00
N LEU A 469 17.82 -1.67 -3.60
CA LEU A 469 17.07 -1.63 -2.34
C LEU A 469 16.01 -2.76 -2.28
N LYS A 470 15.31 -3.06 -3.39
CA LYS A 470 14.39 -4.20 -3.43
C LYS A 470 15.11 -5.55 -3.32
N LYS A 471 16.27 -5.74 -3.97
CA LYS A 471 17.08 -6.97 -3.89
C LYS A 471 17.40 -7.32 -2.43
N TYR A 472 17.78 -6.30 -1.66
CA TYR A 472 18.20 -6.42 -0.26
C TYR A 472 17.09 -6.25 0.77
N ASN A 473 15.83 -6.15 0.32
CA ASN A 473 14.66 -5.92 1.16
C ASN A 473 14.78 -4.68 2.05
N ILE A 474 15.29 -3.57 1.50
CA ILE A 474 15.42 -2.29 2.20
C ILE A 474 14.25 -1.39 1.79
N ASN A 475 13.48 -0.90 2.76
CA ASN A 475 12.45 0.13 2.56
C ASN A 475 13.09 1.45 2.10
N PRO A 476 12.79 1.95 0.88
CA PRO A 476 13.39 3.18 0.34
C PRO A 476 12.90 4.48 1.02
N ASN A 477 11.94 4.38 1.94
CA ASN A 477 11.34 5.54 2.60
C ASN A 477 11.85 5.75 4.04
N PHE A 478 12.59 4.80 4.61
CA PHE A 478 13.07 4.88 5.99
C PHE A 478 14.28 5.81 6.13
N ASN A 479 14.36 6.51 7.26
CA ASN A 479 15.56 7.21 7.69
C ASN A 479 16.50 6.19 8.36
N VAL A 480 17.57 5.79 7.65
CA VAL A 480 18.47 4.71 8.09
C VAL A 480 19.21 5.09 9.37
N ASN A 481 19.66 6.34 9.51
CA ASN A 481 20.35 6.80 10.72
C ASN A 481 19.45 6.68 11.96
N ILE A 482 18.21 7.17 11.89
CA ILE A 482 17.29 7.15 13.03
C ILE A 482 16.86 5.72 13.37
N ILE A 483 16.71 4.85 12.36
CA ILE A 483 16.51 3.41 12.60
C ILE A 483 17.70 2.79 13.33
N ASN A 484 18.94 3.03 12.87
CA ASN A 484 20.13 2.45 13.48
C ASN A 484 20.37 2.99 14.91
N ASN A 485 20.05 4.25 15.18
CA ASN A 485 20.09 4.82 16.54
C ASN A 485 19.05 4.20 17.49
N ILE A 486 17.89 3.77 16.99
CA ILE A 486 16.91 3.03 17.80
C ILE A 486 17.37 1.57 18.00
N LEU A 487 18.01 0.97 16.99
CA LEU A 487 18.51 -0.40 17.06
C LEU A 487 19.77 -0.54 17.94
N SER A 488 20.61 0.50 18.05
CA SER A 488 21.81 0.46 18.90
C SER A 488 21.48 0.24 20.37
N ASN A 489 20.32 0.70 20.83
CA ASN A 489 19.84 0.47 22.20
C ASN A 489 19.77 -1.03 22.55
N TYR A 490 19.53 -1.93 21.58
CA TYR A 490 19.56 -3.39 21.80
C TYR A 490 20.96 -3.99 22.07
N ASN A 491 22.04 -3.19 21.98
CA ASN A 491 23.43 -3.65 22.15
C ASN A 491 23.75 -4.90 21.29
N ASN A 492 23.27 -4.90 20.04
CA ASN A 492 23.33 -6.00 19.07
C ASN A 492 22.66 -7.33 19.49
N ASN A 493 21.89 -7.36 20.59
CA ASN A 493 21.26 -8.58 21.08
C ASN A 493 20.02 -8.98 20.24
N TYR A 494 20.21 -9.94 19.33
CA TYR A 494 19.15 -10.48 18.48
C TYR A 494 18.01 -11.16 19.27
N GLN A 495 18.27 -11.72 20.46
CA GLN A 495 17.25 -12.40 21.26
C GLN A 495 16.25 -11.40 21.84
N HIS A 496 16.72 -10.29 22.43
CA HIS A 496 15.85 -9.22 22.92
C HIS A 496 15.08 -8.56 21.76
N PHE A 497 15.75 -8.24 20.66
CA PHE A 497 15.08 -7.69 19.46
C PHE A 497 13.99 -8.60 18.89
N LYS A 498 14.26 -9.92 18.79
CA LYS A 498 13.27 -10.92 18.37
C LYS A 498 12.10 -11.01 19.34
N TYR A 499 12.37 -11.00 20.65
CA TYR A 499 11.31 -11.03 21.66
C TYR A 499 10.40 -9.80 21.56
N ASP A 500 10.97 -8.60 21.51
CA ASP A 500 10.22 -7.34 21.36
C ASP A 500 9.39 -7.32 20.06
N LEU A 501 9.96 -7.78 18.93
CA LEU A 501 9.24 -7.97 17.68
C LEU A 501 8.03 -8.91 17.83
N SER A 502 8.19 -10.02 18.56
CA SER A 502 7.09 -10.97 18.79
C SER A 502 5.97 -10.37 19.64
N GLN A 503 6.30 -9.59 20.68
CA GLN A 503 5.29 -8.88 21.49
C GLN A 503 4.58 -7.80 20.67
N LEU A 504 5.30 -7.04 19.86
CA LEU A 504 4.70 -6.02 18.96
C LEU A 504 3.71 -6.63 17.98
N ILE A 505 4.04 -7.78 17.36
CA ILE A 505 3.13 -8.51 16.46
C ILE A 505 1.89 -8.99 17.23
N TYR A 506 2.06 -9.69 18.35
CA TYR A 506 0.96 -10.25 19.13
C TYR A 506 0.01 -9.15 19.63
N ASN A 507 0.54 -8.11 20.28
CA ASN A 507 -0.25 -7.02 20.85
C ASN A 507 -1.01 -6.22 19.78
N HIS A 508 -0.46 -6.08 18.57
CA HIS A 508 -1.14 -5.40 17.46
C HIS A 508 -2.42 -6.12 17.01
N PHE A 509 -2.42 -7.46 17.00
CA PHE A 509 -3.56 -8.28 16.55
C PHE A 509 -4.46 -8.81 17.68
N ARG A 510 -4.04 -8.79 18.95
CA ARG A 510 -4.78 -9.34 20.11
C ARG A 510 -6.28 -9.01 20.10
N PHE A 511 -6.65 -7.73 19.96
CA PHE A 511 -8.06 -7.32 19.92
C PHE A 511 -8.78 -7.72 18.61
N SER A 512 -8.09 -7.70 17.46
CA SER A 512 -8.64 -8.23 16.21
C SER A 512 -8.92 -9.74 16.27
N LYS A 513 -8.11 -10.49 17.03
CA LYS A 513 -8.33 -11.91 17.27
C LYS A 513 -9.57 -12.13 18.12
N TYR A 514 -9.70 -11.42 19.25
CA TYR A 514 -10.93 -11.44 20.06
C TYR A 514 -12.20 -11.16 19.23
N CYS A 515 -12.16 -10.13 18.38
CA CYS A 515 -13.26 -9.81 17.48
C CYS A 515 -13.52 -10.90 16.41
N TYR A 516 -12.47 -11.56 15.91
CA TYR A 516 -12.57 -12.67 14.97
C TYR A 516 -13.21 -13.91 15.60
N ASP A 517 -12.83 -14.23 16.83
CA ASP A 517 -13.35 -15.37 17.59
C ASP A 517 -14.84 -15.15 17.95
N LYS A 518 -15.24 -13.91 18.32
CA LYS A 518 -16.65 -13.52 18.46
C LYS A 518 -17.45 -13.62 17.16
N LEU A 519 -16.84 -13.31 16.02
CA LEU A 519 -17.44 -13.51 14.71
C LEU A 519 -17.53 -15.01 14.31
N HIS A 520 -16.97 -15.94 15.09
CA HIS A 520 -16.95 -17.35 14.69
C HIS A 520 -18.36 -17.94 14.58
N SER A 521 -19.23 -17.69 15.56
CA SER A 521 -20.63 -18.13 15.62
C SER A 521 -21.57 -17.39 14.67
N GLU A 522 -21.22 -16.16 14.27
CA GLU A 522 -22.12 -15.20 13.60
C GLU A 522 -22.24 -15.38 12.07
N HIS A 523 -22.51 -16.61 11.62
CA HIS A 523 -22.66 -16.92 10.19
C HIS A 523 -23.79 -16.14 9.50
N ALA A 524 -24.90 -15.88 10.20
CA ALA A 524 -26.02 -15.09 9.69
C ALA A 524 -25.64 -13.63 9.42
N LEU A 525 -24.90 -13.00 10.33
CA LEU A 525 -24.38 -11.64 10.17
C LEU A 525 -23.47 -11.53 8.95
N ILE A 526 -22.52 -12.46 8.78
CA ILE A 526 -21.60 -12.49 7.63
C ILE A 526 -22.35 -12.62 6.30
N SER A 527 -23.35 -13.51 6.22
CA SER A 527 -24.13 -13.70 5.00
C SER A 527 -25.00 -12.48 4.67
N ASN A 528 -25.61 -11.85 5.68
CA ASN A 528 -26.38 -10.62 5.51
C ASN A 528 -25.50 -9.45 5.07
N LEU A 529 -24.33 -9.26 5.69
CA LEU A 529 -23.37 -8.23 5.30
C LEU A 529 -22.93 -8.39 3.83
N LEU A 530 -22.64 -9.61 3.37
CA LEU A 530 -22.30 -9.85 1.95
C LEU A 530 -23.48 -9.56 1.01
N LYS A 531 -24.71 -9.93 1.39
CA LYS A 531 -25.93 -9.62 0.63
C LYS A 531 -26.15 -8.12 0.48
N ILE A 532 -25.94 -7.34 1.54
CA ILE A 532 -26.06 -5.87 1.51
C ILE A 532 -24.91 -5.26 0.70
N GLY A 533 -23.67 -5.74 0.87
CA GLY A 533 -22.53 -5.30 0.07
C GLY A 533 -22.75 -5.49 -1.44
N LYS A 534 -23.34 -6.63 -1.84
CA LYS A 534 -23.80 -6.87 -3.21
C LYS A 534 -24.75 -5.76 -3.65
N GLN A 535 -25.80 -5.46 -2.87
CA GLN A 535 -26.79 -4.42 -3.20
C GLN A 535 -26.13 -3.04 -3.37
N CYS A 536 -25.28 -2.60 -2.44
CA CYS A 536 -24.57 -1.32 -2.47
C CYS A 536 -23.78 -1.08 -3.78
N LEU A 537 -23.18 -2.13 -4.35
CA LEU A 537 -22.30 -2.03 -5.51
C LEU A 537 -22.91 -2.56 -6.82
N TYR A 538 -24.01 -3.32 -6.77
CA TYR A 538 -24.65 -3.92 -7.94
C TYR A 538 -25.11 -2.88 -8.97
N GLU A 539 -25.71 -1.78 -8.53
CA GLU A 539 -26.12 -0.70 -9.45
C GLU A 539 -24.92 -0.09 -10.18
N LYS A 540 -23.83 0.16 -9.46
CA LYS A 540 -22.62 0.80 -10.01
C LYS A 540 -21.95 -0.11 -11.05
N ALA A 541 -21.86 -1.40 -10.74
CA ALA A 541 -21.40 -2.43 -11.66
C ALA A 541 -22.31 -2.52 -12.89
N SER A 542 -23.64 -2.58 -12.70
CA SER A 542 -24.64 -2.67 -13.76
C SER A 542 -24.65 -1.46 -14.70
N LYS A 543 -24.64 -0.25 -14.15
CA LYS A 543 -24.57 1.02 -14.90
C LYS A 543 -23.26 1.09 -15.71
N THR A 544 -22.14 0.68 -15.13
CA THR A 544 -20.85 0.62 -15.84
C THR A 544 -20.81 -0.44 -16.93
N TYR A 545 -21.30 -1.66 -16.66
CA TYR A 545 -21.39 -2.73 -17.65
C TYR A 545 -22.29 -2.33 -18.82
N LYS A 546 -23.50 -1.79 -18.57
CA LYS A 546 -24.42 -1.30 -19.61
C LYS A 546 -23.80 -0.17 -20.46
N SER A 547 -23.01 0.70 -19.85
CA SER A 547 -22.24 1.74 -20.56
C SER A 547 -21.12 1.17 -21.43
N PHE A 548 -20.43 0.12 -20.98
CA PHE A 548 -19.42 -0.57 -21.80
C PHE A 548 -20.08 -1.34 -22.95
N LYS A 549 -21.17 -2.08 -22.67
CA LYS A 549 -21.95 -2.86 -23.64
C LYS A 549 -22.42 -2.00 -24.83
N ARG A 550 -23.02 -0.84 -24.52
CA ARG A 550 -23.40 0.19 -25.52
C ARG A 550 -22.24 0.71 -26.38
N ASN A 551 -21.02 0.76 -25.86
CA ASN A 551 -19.86 1.18 -26.65
C ASN A 551 -19.39 0.11 -27.66
N LEU A 552 -19.87 -1.12 -27.52
CA LEU A 552 -19.66 -2.23 -28.46
C LEU A 552 -20.84 -2.43 -29.41
N ASN A 553 -21.89 -1.59 -29.34
CA ASN A 553 -23.15 -1.74 -30.06
C ASN A 553 -23.89 -3.07 -29.77
N ILE A 554 -23.82 -3.55 -28.52
CA ILE A 554 -24.58 -4.70 -28.00
C ILE A 554 -25.57 -4.20 -26.93
#